data_AF-A0A0F6YHF3-F1
#
_entry.id   AF-A0A0F6YHF3-F1
#
_cell.length_a   1.000
_cell.length_b   1.000
_cell.length_c   1.000
_cell.angle_alpha   90.00
_cell.angle_beta   90.00
_cell.angle_gamma   90.00
#
_symmetry.space_group_name_H-M   'P 1'
#
loop_
_entity.id
_entity.type
_entity.pdbx_description
1 polymer ?
#
loop_
_entity_poly.entity_id
_entity_poly.type
_entity_poly.pdbx_seq_one_letter_code
_entity_poly.pdbx_strand_id
1 'polypeptide(L)'
;MQPNERKLYVQILGQVLIADGALSDAERTYLDGVMDALQMSADERRAAFAGISVDSPIEERVAGLGASARDRLRGELARAVDGGDETAILERVRAALA
;
A
#
# COMPACT_ATOMS: atom_id res chain seq x y z
N MET A 1 -1.90 5.12 13.73
CA MET A 1 -2.82 4.41 12.81
C MET A 1 -3.45 3.26 13.54
N GLN A 2 -4.76 3.11 13.41
CA GLN A 2 -5.51 1.97 13.93
C GLN A 2 -5.17 0.69 13.14
N PRO A 3 -5.39 -0.50 13.72
CA PRO A 3 -5.19 -1.80 13.05
C PRO A 3 -5.74 -1.86 11.62
N ASN A 4 -6.98 -1.40 11.41
CA ASN A 4 -7.61 -1.43 10.10
C ASN A 4 -6.94 -0.48 9.11
N GLU A 5 -6.51 0.70 9.55
CA GLU A 5 -5.78 1.65 8.69
C GLU A 5 -4.42 1.09 8.28
N ARG A 6 -3.69 0.43 9.19
CA ARG A 6 -2.40 -0.22 8.85
C ARG A 6 -2.59 -1.29 7.76
N LYS A 7 -3.63 -2.12 7.91
CA LYS A 7 -4.00 -3.12 6.91
C LYS A 7 -4.27 -2.49 5.54
N LEU A 8 -5.15 -1.47 5.49
CA LEU A 8 -5.50 -0.79 4.24
C LEU A 8 -4.28 -0.10 3.61
N TYR A 9 -3.45 0.54 4.44
CA TYR A 9 -2.22 1.20 4.03
C TYR A 9 -1.26 0.23 3.33
N VAL A 10 -1.00 -0.93 3.93
CA VAL A 10 -0.14 -1.97 3.35
C VAL A 10 -0.75 -2.56 2.08
N GLN A 11 -2.08 -2.75 2.05
CA GLN A 11 -2.76 -3.24 0.86
C GLN A 11 -2.64 -2.29 -0.34
N ILE A 12 -2.70 -0.97 -0.09
CA ILE A 12 -2.50 0.03 -1.14
C ILE A 12 -1.06 0.00 -1.65
N LEU A 13 -0.07 -0.01 -0.75
CA LEU A 13 1.34 -0.11 -1.15
C LEU A 13 1.61 -1.39 -1.92
N GLY A 14 1.10 -2.52 -1.44
CA GLY A 14 1.24 -3.80 -2.13
C GLY A 14 0.63 -3.77 -3.52
N GLN A 15 -0.57 -3.21 -3.67
CA GLN A 15 -1.22 -3.07 -4.98
C GLN A 15 -0.43 -2.19 -5.96
N VAL A 16 0.22 -1.13 -5.47
CA VAL A 16 1.11 -0.29 -6.29
C VAL A 16 2.32 -1.09 -6.75
N LEU A 17 2.90 -1.92 -5.88
CA LEU A 17 4.10 -2.70 -6.16
C LEU A 17 3.85 -3.87 -7.13
N ILE A 18 2.69 -4.55 -7.03
CA ILE A 18 2.37 -5.70 -7.88
C ILE A 18 1.74 -5.32 -9.23
N ALA A 19 2.03 -4.12 -9.74
CA ALA A 19 1.41 -3.65 -10.98
C ALA A 19 1.73 -4.56 -12.19
N ASP A 20 2.85 -5.28 -12.14
CA ASP A 20 3.27 -6.31 -13.11
C ASP A 20 2.54 -7.66 -12.93
N GLY A 21 1.68 -7.77 -11.92
CA GLY A 21 0.85 -8.94 -11.63
C GLY A 21 1.44 -9.91 -10.60
N ALA A 22 2.63 -9.67 -10.06
CA ALA A 22 3.24 -10.55 -9.05
C ALA A 22 4.04 -9.78 -8.01
N LEU A 23 4.05 -10.28 -6.77
CA LEU A 23 4.88 -9.70 -5.71
C LEU A 23 6.26 -10.34 -5.71
N SER A 24 7.28 -9.60 -6.13
CA SER A 24 8.68 -10.04 -6.12
C SER A 24 9.23 -10.16 -4.69
N ASP A 25 10.35 -10.87 -4.51
CA ASP A 25 10.98 -11.00 -3.19
C ASP A 25 11.48 -9.66 -2.65
N ALA A 26 11.89 -8.74 -3.53
CA ALA A 26 12.29 -7.39 -3.17
C ALA A 26 11.09 -6.58 -2.64
N GLU A 27 9.95 -6.64 -3.33
CA GLU A 27 8.71 -5.97 -2.90
C GLU A 27 8.17 -6.56 -1.60
N ARG A 28 8.25 -7.89 -1.43
CA ARG A 28 7.93 -8.55 -0.14
C ARG A 28 8.78 -8.01 0.99
N THR A 29 10.09 -7.96 0.79
CA THR A 29 11.04 -7.45 1.79
C THR A 29 10.74 -6.00 2.14
N TYR A 30 10.41 -5.18 1.15
CA TYR A 30 9.99 -3.80 1.37
C TYR A 30 8.70 -3.72 2.20
N LEU A 31 7.67 -4.49 1.86
CA LEU A 31 6.42 -4.53 2.61
C LEU A 31 6.62 -5.04 4.04
N ASP A 32 7.49 -6.03 4.26
CA ASP A 32 7.84 -6.51 5.59
C ASP A 32 8.46 -5.39 6.44
N GLY A 33 9.41 -4.63 5.89
CA GLY A 33 9.99 -3.47 6.57
C GLY A 33 8.96 -2.37 6.90
N VAL A 34 8.00 -2.14 6.00
CA VAL A 34 6.87 -1.23 6.26
C VAL A 34 6.01 -1.75 7.43
N MET A 35 5.68 -3.04 7.44
CA MET A 35 4.86 -3.65 8.50
C MET A 35 5.58 -3.69 9.85
N ASP A 36 6.91 -3.87 9.86
CA ASP A 36 7.76 -3.72 11.04
C ASP A 36 7.69 -2.29 11.60
N ALA A 37 7.86 -1.29 10.74
CA ALA A 37 7.78 0.13 11.12
C ALA A 37 6.38 0.55 11.60
N LEU A 38 5.34 -0.19 11.20
CA LEU A 38 3.97 -0.03 11.67
C LEU A 38 3.65 -0.88 12.90
N GLN A 39 4.61 -1.66 13.40
CA GLN A 39 4.49 -2.57 14.54
C GLN A 39 3.31 -3.54 14.40
N MET A 40 3.10 -4.05 13.18
CA MET A 40 1.98 -4.96 12.91
C MET A 40 2.21 -6.34 13.50
N SER A 41 1.17 -6.90 14.12
CA SER A 41 1.18 -8.29 14.59
C SER A 41 1.18 -9.29 13.44
N ALA A 42 1.54 -10.54 13.69
CA ALA A 42 1.54 -11.59 12.66
C ALA A 42 0.16 -11.74 11.97
N ASP A 43 -0.93 -11.63 12.73
CA ASP A 43 -2.30 -11.72 12.20
C ASP A 43 -2.63 -10.53 11.29
N GLU A 44 -2.22 -9.32 11.68
CA GLU A 44 -2.41 -8.13 10.86
C GLU A 44 -1.64 -8.21 9.54
N ARG A 45 -0.40 -8.72 9.57
CA ARG A 45 0.42 -8.93 8.37
C ARG A 45 -0.23 -9.92 7.42
N ARG A 46 -0.67 -11.06 7.95
CA ARG A 46 -1.37 -12.08 7.18
C ARG A 46 -2.64 -11.52 6.52
N ALA A 47 -3.42 -10.74 7.27
CA ALA A 47 -4.64 -10.12 6.76
C ALA A 47 -4.35 -9.04 5.69
N ALA A 48 -3.25 -8.29 5.84
CA ALA A 48 -2.83 -7.32 4.84
C ALA A 48 -2.44 -8.02 3.52
N PHE A 49 -1.53 -9.00 3.57
CA PHE A 49 -1.09 -9.75 2.39
C PHE A 49 -2.25 -10.45 1.66
N ALA A 50 -3.15 -11.10 2.41
CA ALA A 50 -4.29 -11.80 1.81
C ALA A 50 -5.22 -10.89 1.01
N GLY A 51 -5.20 -9.58 1.26
CA GLY A 51 -6.00 -8.60 0.54
C GLY A 51 -5.22 -7.79 -0.48
N ILE A 52 -3.96 -8.11 -0.80
CA ILE A 52 -3.26 -7.46 -1.91
C ILE A 52 -3.73 -8.12 -3.21
N SER A 53 -4.30 -7.32 -4.10
CA SER A 53 -4.78 -7.73 -5.41
C SER A 53 -4.85 -6.51 -6.32
N VAL A 54 -4.47 -6.69 -7.60
CA VAL A 54 -4.46 -5.63 -8.62
C VAL A 54 -5.86 -5.08 -8.90
N ASP A 55 -6.90 -5.91 -8.77
CA ASP A 55 -8.30 -5.58 -9.10
C ASP A 55 -9.07 -4.93 -7.96
N SER A 56 -8.44 -4.77 -6.80
CA SER A 56 -9.13 -4.25 -5.62
C SER A 56 -9.43 -2.75 -5.71
N PRO A 57 -10.51 -2.27 -5.07
CA PRO A 57 -10.94 -0.87 -5.19
C PRO A 57 -10.03 0.06 -4.37
N ILE A 58 -9.11 0.74 -5.07
CA ILE A 58 -8.13 1.67 -4.48
C ILE A 58 -8.82 2.81 -3.73
N GLU A 59 -9.85 3.40 -4.33
CA GLU A 59 -10.58 4.54 -3.79
C GLU A 59 -11.22 4.21 -2.45
N GLU A 60 -11.84 3.04 -2.33
CA GLU A 60 -12.46 2.58 -1.09
C GLU A 60 -11.42 2.39 0.02
N ARG A 61 -10.25 1.83 -0.32
CA ARG A 61 -9.15 1.66 0.64
C ARG A 61 -8.62 3.01 1.12
N VAL A 62 -8.41 3.95 0.21
CA VAL A 62 -7.93 5.30 0.55
C VAL A 62 -8.98 6.07 1.37
N ALA A 63 -10.26 5.90 1.06
CA ALA A 63 -11.36 6.46 1.83
C ALA A 63 -11.36 5.95 3.28
N GLY A 64 -10.99 4.68 3.50
CA GLY A 64 -10.84 4.08 4.83
C GLY A 64 -9.61 4.52 5.63
N LEU A 65 -8.70 5.32 5.05
CA LEU A 65 -7.55 5.90 5.74
C LEU A 65 -7.91 7.22 6.43
N GLY A 66 -7.42 7.44 7.64
CA GLY A 66 -7.40 8.74 8.31
C GLY A 66 -6.27 9.64 7.79
N ALA A 67 -6.31 10.92 8.21
CA ALA A 67 -5.40 11.96 7.72
C ALA A 67 -3.92 11.57 7.84
N SER A 68 -3.47 11.12 9.02
CA SER A 68 -2.06 10.75 9.21
C SER A 68 -1.60 9.56 8.36
N ALA A 69 -2.49 8.62 8.06
CA ALA A 69 -2.19 7.49 7.18
C ALA A 69 -2.05 7.95 5.72
N ARG A 70 -2.94 8.85 5.28
CA ARG A 70 -2.88 9.48 3.96
C ARG A 70 -1.62 10.33 3.79
N ASP A 71 -1.25 11.11 4.80
CA ASP A 71 -0.02 11.93 4.79
C ASP A 71 1.23 11.05 4.64
N ARG A 72 1.30 9.96 5.41
CA ARG A 72 2.40 9.01 5.28
C ARG A 72 2.42 8.36 3.89
N LEU A 73 1.26 7.97 3.37
CA LEU A 73 1.13 7.35 2.06
C LEU A 73 1.64 8.29 0.97
N ARG A 74 1.24 9.57 0.98
CA ARG A 74 1.79 10.58 0.06
C ARG A 74 3.31 10.67 0.13
N GLY A 75 3.88 10.60 1.34
CA GLY A 75 5.33 10.58 1.55
C GLY A 75 6.04 9.39 0.91
N GLU A 76 5.48 8.18 1.02
CA GLU A 76 6.05 6.99 0.37
C GLU A 76 5.90 7.05 -1.15
N LEU A 77 4.73 7.45 -1.66
CA LEU A 77 4.48 7.54 -3.10
C LEU A 77 5.28 8.64 -3.81
N ALA A 78 5.75 9.64 -3.07
CA ALA A 78 6.67 10.65 -3.59
C ALA A 78 8.11 10.12 -3.75
N ARG A 79 8.48 9.09 -2.98
CA ARG A 79 9.79 8.42 -3.05
C ARG A 79 9.83 7.31 -4.10
N ALA A 80 8.67 6.75 -4.45
CA ALA A 80 8.53 5.63 -5.39
C ALA A 80 8.73 6.02 -6.88
N VAL A 81 9.62 6.95 -7.20
CA VAL A 81 9.85 7.38 -8.60
C VAL A 81 11.12 6.71 -9.15
N ASP A 82 10.94 5.65 -9.94
CA ASP A 82 11.67 5.49 -11.20
C ASP A 82 10.86 4.64 -12.19
N GLY A 83 10.91 5.00 -13.48
CA GLY A 83 9.86 4.78 -14.48
C GLY A 83 9.51 3.32 -14.84
N GLY A 84 8.21 2.99 -14.79
CA GLY A 84 7.67 1.66 -15.14
C GLY A 84 6.14 1.59 -15.16
N ASP A 85 5.60 0.41 -15.52
CA ASP A 85 4.17 0.04 -15.66
C ASP A 85 3.31 0.32 -14.41
N GLU A 86 3.93 0.62 -13.26
CA GLU A 86 3.29 0.99 -11.99
C GLU A 86 2.61 2.37 -12.01
N THR A 87 2.79 3.14 -13.08
CA THR A 87 2.30 4.52 -13.20
C THR A 87 0.77 4.64 -13.07
N ALA A 88 -0.01 3.70 -13.63
CA ALA A 88 -1.48 3.82 -13.62
C ALA A 88 -2.09 3.66 -12.21
N ILE A 89 -1.62 2.67 -11.44
CA ILE A 89 -2.08 2.44 -10.07
C ILE A 89 -1.59 3.58 -9.18
N LEU A 90 -0.34 4.00 -9.35
CA LEU A 90 0.24 5.12 -8.61
C LEU A 90 -0.55 6.42 -8.80
N GLU A 91 -0.88 6.78 -10.05
CA GLU A 91 -1.69 7.97 -10.35
C GLU A 91 -3.11 7.86 -9.80
N ARG A 92 -3.71 6.67 -9.85
CA ARG A 92 -5.03 6.42 -9.26
C ARG A 92 -5.03 6.60 -7.73
N VAL A 93 -4.00 6.12 -7.04
CA VAL A 93 -3.84 6.36 -5.59
C VAL A 93 -3.62 7.85 -5.31
N ARG A 94 -2.80 8.55 -6.11
CA ARG A 94 -2.57 9.99 -5.97
C ARG A 94 -3.86 10.80 -6.14
N ALA A 95 -4.67 10.45 -7.14
CA ALA A 95 -5.97 11.07 -7.37
C ALA A 95 -6.94 10.85 -6.20
N ALA A 96 -6.95 9.65 -5.62
CA ALA A 96 -7.77 9.34 -4.44
C ALA A 96 -7.32 10.05 -3.15
N LEU A 97 -6.08 10.56 -3.11
CA LEU A 97 -5.49 11.28 -1.98
C LEU A 97 -5.64 12.81 -2.05
N ALA A 98 -6.12 13.34 -3.18
CA ALA A 98 -6.40 14.75 -3.42
C ALA A 98 -7.71 15.18 -2.73
#